data_AF-A0A536HJI1-F1
#
_entry.id   AF-A0A536HJI1-F1
#
_cell.length_a   1.000
_cell.length_b   1.000
_cell.length_c   1.000
_cell.angle_alpha   90.00
_cell.angle_beta   90.00
_cell.angle_gamma   90.00
#
_symmetry.space_group_name_H-M   'P 1'
#
loop_
_entity.id
_entity.type
_entity.pdbx_description
1 polymer ?
#
loop_
_entity_poly.entity_id
_entity_poly.type
_entity_poly.pdbx_seq_one_letter_code
_entity_poly.pdbx_strand_id
1 'polypeptide(L)'
;GNLPRILPVGLGARIQRGTWPEPPIFSYLAPFVADEEMWRTFNMGIGMIVVVEESNVATALRVLDGEIFQVGDIVASEQRRVQILE
;
A
#
# COMPACT_ATOMS: atom_id res chain seq x y z
N GLY A 1 -3.68 9.28 5.18
CA GLY A 1 -3.43 8.72 3.84
C GLY A 1 -4.72 8.37 3.14
N ASN A 2 -4.64 7.88 1.90
CA ASN A 2 -5.80 7.56 1.07
C ASN A 2 -6.49 6.25 1.50
N LEU A 3 -5.73 5.19 1.80
CA LEU A 3 -6.28 3.87 2.12
C LEU A 3 -7.20 3.84 3.37
N PRO A 4 -6.88 4.48 4.51
CA PRO A 4 -7.79 4.54 5.67
C PRO A 4 -9.19 5.08 5.38
N ARG A 5 -9.34 5.92 4.33
CA ARG A 5 -10.62 6.58 4.01
C ARG A 5 -11.65 5.62 3.45
N ILE A 6 -11.21 4.52 2.84
CA ILE A 6 -12.09 3.51 2.23
C ILE A 6 -12.35 2.30 3.14
N LEU A 7 -11.61 2.18 4.25
CA LEU A 7 -11.75 1.03 5.16
C LEU A 7 -12.98 1.19 6.07
N PRO A 8 -13.82 0.15 6.20
CA PRO A 8 -14.88 0.10 7.21
C PRO A 8 -14.38 0.26 8.66
N VAL A 9 -15.31 0.50 9.60
CA VAL A 9 -14.97 0.42 11.03
C VAL A 9 -14.59 -1.03 11.36
N GLY A 10 -13.58 -1.22 12.23
CA GLY A 10 -13.12 -2.54 12.63
C GLY A 10 -12.07 -3.15 11.69
N LEU A 11 -11.66 -2.45 10.63
CA LEU A 11 -10.66 -2.90 9.68
C LEU A 11 -9.48 -1.92 9.56
N GLY A 12 -8.30 -2.50 9.36
CA GLY A 12 -7.05 -1.83 9.02
C GLY A 12 -6.40 -2.51 7.82
N ALA A 13 -5.20 -2.05 7.45
CA ALA A 13 -4.41 -2.69 6.39
C ALA A 13 -2.96 -2.87 6.83
N ARG A 14 -2.33 -3.95 6.36
CA ARG A 14 -0.89 -4.16 6.43
C ARG A 14 -0.34 -4.12 5.02
N ILE A 15 0.67 -3.29 4.80
CA ILE A 15 1.37 -3.17 3.53
C ILE A 15 2.77 -3.72 3.71
N GLN A 16 3.18 -4.64 2.85
CA GLN A 16 4.49 -5.25 2.88
C GLN A 16 5.42 -4.48 1.92
N ARG A 17 6.37 -3.75 2.48
CA ARG A 17 7.39 -3.03 1.69
C ARG A 17 8.22 -4.04 0.89
N GLY A 18 8.74 -3.61 -0.26
CA GLY A 18 9.55 -4.46 -1.15
C GLY A 18 8.74 -5.42 -2.03
N THR A 19 7.40 -5.43 -1.93
CA THR A 19 6.52 -6.20 -2.84
C THR A 19 6.34 -5.52 -4.21
N TRP A 20 6.77 -4.26 -4.36
CA TRP A 20 6.86 -3.53 -5.61
C TRP A 20 8.20 -2.80 -5.71
N PRO A 21 8.68 -2.50 -6.92
CA PRO A 21 9.87 -1.68 -7.10
C PRO A 21 9.57 -0.21 -6.74
N GLU A 22 10.19 0.31 -5.69
CA GLU A 22 10.11 1.73 -5.36
C GLU A 22 10.86 2.55 -6.43
N PRO A 23 10.21 3.57 -7.05
CA PRO A 23 10.89 4.43 -8.02
C PRO A 23 12.15 5.09 -7.44
N PRO A 24 13.28 5.16 -8.18
CA PRO A 24 14.57 5.65 -7.66
C PRO A 24 14.55 7.07 -7.08
N ILE A 25 13.58 7.89 -7.49
CA ILE A 25 13.39 9.24 -6.95
C ILE A 25 13.14 9.24 -5.44
N PHE A 26 12.49 8.20 -4.88
CA PHE A 26 12.24 8.14 -3.45
C PHE A 26 13.51 7.85 -2.66
N SER A 27 14.41 7.00 -3.16
CA SER A 27 15.73 6.80 -2.57
C SER A 27 16.59 8.06 -2.64
N TYR A 28 16.45 8.87 -3.70
CA TYR A 28 17.10 10.16 -3.81
C TYR A 28 16.56 11.18 -2.77
N LEU A 29 15.26 11.15 -2.48
CA LEU A 29 14.61 12.06 -1.54
C LEU A 29 14.78 11.65 -0.07
N ALA A 30 14.90 10.36 0.23
CA ALA A 30 14.94 9.81 1.58
C ALA A 30 15.95 10.48 2.53
N PRO A 31 17.19 10.85 2.12
CA PRO A 31 18.13 11.53 3.01
C PRO A 31 17.67 12.93 3.47
N PHE A 32 16.70 13.53 2.78
CA PHE A 32 16.23 14.90 3.03
C PHE A 32 14.86 14.96 3.70
N VAL A 33 14.23 13.80 3.94
CA VAL A 33 12.84 13.71 4.40
C VAL A 33 12.76 12.60 5.46
N ALA A 34 12.09 12.87 6.58
CA ALA A 34 11.88 11.84 7.59
C ALA A 34 11.05 10.68 7.01
N ASP A 35 11.37 9.44 7.39
CA ASP A 35 10.69 8.25 6.85
C ASP A 35 9.16 8.30 7.01
N GLU A 36 8.66 8.80 8.13
CA GLU A 36 7.23 8.99 8.34
C GLU A 36 6.60 9.97 7.34
N GLU A 37 7.33 11.02 6.96
CA GLU A 37 6.89 11.99 5.95
C GLU A 37 6.92 11.41 4.54
N MET A 38 7.85 10.47 4.26
CA MET A 38 7.91 9.79 2.97
C MET A 38 6.59 9.10 2.64
N TRP A 39 6.07 8.31 3.59
CA TRP A 39 4.79 7.59 3.46
C TRP A 39 3.55 8.47 3.60
N ARG A 40 3.66 9.59 4.32
CA ARG A 40 2.54 10.50 4.52
C ARG A 40 2.30 11.41 3.31
N THR A 41 3.38 11.81 2.64
CA THR A 41 3.36 12.84 1.58
C THR A 41 3.40 12.23 0.19
N PHE A 42 4.22 11.20 -0.02
CA PHE A 42 4.39 10.58 -1.32
C PHE A 42 3.60 9.28 -1.45
N ASN A 43 3.38 8.85 -2.68
CA ASN A 43 2.72 7.59 -2.99
C ASN A 43 3.66 6.37 -2.90
N MET A 44 4.97 6.60 -2.76
CA MET A 44 6.01 5.57 -2.70
C MET A 44 5.99 4.59 -3.88
N GLY A 45 5.47 5.02 -5.04
CA GLY A 45 5.36 4.20 -6.26
C GLY A 45 3.99 3.57 -6.49
N ILE A 46 3.08 3.60 -5.52
CA ILE A 46 1.73 3.03 -5.66
C ILE A 46 0.70 4.15 -5.90
N GLY A 47 0.32 4.35 -7.16
CA GLY A 47 -0.66 5.37 -7.54
C GLY A 47 -2.11 5.00 -7.21
N MET A 48 -2.43 3.70 -7.14
CA MET A 48 -3.77 3.18 -6.91
C MET A 48 -3.71 1.88 -6.11
N ILE A 49 -4.71 1.66 -5.24
CA ILE A 49 -4.90 0.40 -4.50
C ILE A 49 -6.31 -0.10 -4.79
N VAL A 50 -6.42 -1.38 -5.11
CA VAL A 50 -7.69 -2.10 -5.23
C VAL A 50 -7.72 -3.17 -4.14
N VAL A 51 -8.83 -3.25 -3.41
CA VAL A 51 -9.06 -4.28 -2.39
C VAL A 51 -10.01 -5.31 -2.97
N VAL A 52 -9.58 -6.57 -2.98
CA VAL A 52 -10.36 -7.71 -3.46
C VAL A 52 -10.40 -8.80 -2.39
N GLU A 53 -11.34 -9.73 -2.54
CA GLU A 53 -11.31 -10.97 -1.77
C GLU A 53 -10.05 -11.78 -2.10
N GLU A 54 -9.51 -12.52 -1.14
CA GLU A 54 -8.30 -13.34 -1.29
C GLU A 54 -8.39 -14.30 -2.48
N SER A 55 -9.55 -14.91 -2.69
CA SER A 55 -9.83 -15.82 -3.81
C SER A 55 -9.73 -15.15 -5.19
N ASN A 56 -9.81 -13.82 -5.26
CA ASN A 56 -9.77 -13.04 -6.49
C ASN A 56 -8.39 -12.42 -6.79
N VAL A 57 -7.39 -12.55 -5.90
CA VAL A 57 -6.06 -11.94 -6.09
C VAL A 57 -5.41 -12.41 -7.39
N ALA A 58 -5.38 -13.72 -7.63
CA ALA A 58 -4.79 -14.28 -8.85
C ALA A 58 -5.52 -13.82 -10.13
N THR A 59 -6.85 -13.67 -10.05
CA THR A 59 -7.65 -13.12 -11.15
C THR A 59 -7.29 -11.66 -11.38
N ALA A 60 -7.25 -10.83 -10.33
CA ALA A 60 -6.92 -9.40 -10.42
C ALA A 60 -5.54 -9.18 -11.06
N LEU A 61 -4.51 -9.91 -10.64
CA LEU A 61 -3.16 -9.83 -11.20
C LEU A 61 -3.11 -10.19 -12.70
N ARG A 62 -4.05 -11.00 -13.18
CA ARG A 62 -4.11 -11.44 -14.58
C ARG A 62 -4.93 -10.50 -15.47
N VAL A 63 -6.01 -9.90 -14.95
CA VAL A 63 -7.00 -9.17 -15.77
C VAL A 63 -6.80 -7.66 -15.77
N LEU A 64 -6.12 -7.11 -14.76
CA LEU A 64 -5.81 -5.69 -14.70
C LEU A 64 -4.61 -5.40 -15.61
N ASP A 65 -4.65 -4.25 -16.28
CA ASP A 65 -3.58 -3.78 -17.15
C ASP A 65 -2.56 -2.95 -16.38
N GLY A 66 -1.30 -3.00 -16.82
CA GLY A 66 -0.17 -2.31 -16.18
C GLY A 66 0.63 -3.14 -15.17
N GLU A 67 1.48 -2.46 -14.40
CA GLU A 67 2.29 -3.09 -13.36
C GLU A 67 1.47 -3.25 -12.07
N ILE A 68 1.09 -4.49 -11.77
CA ILE A 68 0.22 -4.83 -10.63
C ILE A 68 1.01 -5.66 -9.62
N PHE A 69 0.90 -5.27 -8.35
CA PHE A 69 1.59 -5.93 -7.25
C PHE A 69 0.59 -6.27 -6.15
N GLN A 70 0.73 -7.46 -5.55
CA GLN A 70 0.08 -7.75 -4.28
C GLN A 70 0.88 -7.05 -3.17
N VAL A 71 0.35 -5.94 -2.67
CA VAL A 71 1.06 -5.07 -1.72
C VAL A 71 0.78 -5.39 -0.25
N GLY A 72 -0.21 -6.22 0.05
CA GLY A 72 -0.55 -6.61 1.42
C GLY A 72 -2.02 -7.00 1.59
N ASP A 73 -2.51 -6.92 2.82
CA ASP A 73 -3.80 -7.50 3.23
C ASP A 73 -4.59 -6.58 4.16
N ILE A 74 -5.91 -6.79 4.20
CA ILE A 74 -6.83 -6.17 5.16
C ILE A 74 -6.87 -7.01 6.44
N VAL A 75 -6.82 -6.36 7.60
CA VAL A 75 -6.81 -7.02 8.91
C VAL A 75 -7.86 -6.43 9.83
N ALA A 76 -8.27 -7.19 10.85
CA ALA A 76 -9.07 -6.65 11.95
C ALA A 76 -8.27 -5.57 12.70
N SER A 77 -8.90 -4.43 12.98
CA SER A 77 -8.28 -3.34 13.73
C SER A 77 -9.31 -2.43 14.38
N GLU A 78 -9.11 -2.09 15.65
CA GLU A 78 -9.97 -1.12 16.36
C GLU A 78 -9.81 0.30 15.80
N GLN A 79 -8.69 0.58 15.13
CA GLN A 79 -8.39 1.86 14.53
C GLN A 79 -8.20 1.63 13.02
N ARG A 80 -8.74 2.51 12.16
CA ARG A 80 -8.55 2.45 10.70
C ARG A 80 -7.11 2.80 10.29
N ARG A 81 -6.14 2.01 10.76
CA ARG A 81 -4.71 2.24 10.57
C ARG A 81 -4.18 1.41 9.41
N VAL A 82 -3.15 1.97 8.78
CA VAL A 82 -2.27 1.27 7.85
C VAL A 82 -0.95 1.05 8.57
N GLN A 83 -0.45 -0.18 8.55
CA GLN A 83 0.87 -0.55 9.05
C GLN A 83 1.76 -0.87 7.85
N ILE A 84 2.93 -0.25 7.78
CA ILE A 84 3.97 -0.63 6.81
C ILE A 84 4.87 -1.64 7.50
N LEU A 85 4.98 -2.83 6.92
CA LEU A 85 5.90 -3.89 7.33
C LEU A 85 7.13 -3.84 6.43
N GLU A 86 8.31 -4.11 7.01
CA GLU A 86 9.57 -4.22 6.26
C GLU A 86 9.72 -5.59 5.60
#